data_AF-A0A932URT1-F1
#
_entry.id   AF-A0A932URT1-F1
#
_cell.length_a   1.000
_cell.length_b   1.000
_cell.length_c   1.000
_cell.angle_alpha   90.00
_cell.angle_beta   90.00
_cell.angle_gamma   90.00
#
_symmetry.space_group_name_H-M   'P 1'
#
loop_
_entity.id
_entity.type
_entity.pdbx_description
1 polymer ?
#
loop_
_entity_poly.entity_id
_entity_poly.type
_entity_poly.pdbx_seq_one_letter_code
_entity_poly.pdbx_strand_id
1 'polypeptide(L)'
;MHRLRLADYGVRLSPGVRYQWFVALVVDPDRRSKDILMGGTIERIELPESLQTKLAATSPAEMPHLYAEAGVWYDAVTAISDLIEAAPHDPMLRQQRAALLEQVGLPEIAEYDRHHRPAE
;
A
#
# COMPACT_ATOMS: atom_id res chain seq x y z
N MET A 1 0.20 9.34 0.74
CA MET A 1 -0.39 8.05 1.16
C MET A 1 -0.56 8.05 2.67
N HIS A 2 -1.67 7.51 3.18
CA HIS A 2 -1.89 7.31 4.60
C HIS A 2 -1.90 5.79 4.89
N ARG A 3 -1.25 5.37 5.99
CA ARG A 3 -1.10 3.95 6.36
C ARG A 3 -1.84 3.68 7.65
N LEU A 4 -2.60 2.60 7.68
CA LEU A 4 -3.29 2.12 8.87
C LEU A 4 -2.67 0.79 9.30
N ARG A 5 -2.04 0.75 10.48
CA ARG A 5 -1.56 -0.51 11.06
C ARG A 5 -2.70 -1.12 11.86
N LEU A 6 -3.30 -2.19 11.33
CA LEU A 6 -4.41 -2.89 11.99
C LEU A 6 -4.06 -3.37 13.41
N ALA A 7 -2.79 -3.70 13.64
CA ALA A 7 -2.28 -4.10 14.95
C ALA A 7 -2.43 -2.99 16.02
N ASP A 8 -2.36 -1.72 15.64
CA ASP A 8 -2.54 -0.58 16.55
C ASP A 8 -4.00 -0.52 17.09
N TYR A 9 -4.92 -1.22 16.42
CA TYR A 9 -6.34 -1.37 16.80
C TYR A 9 -6.67 -2.77 17.34
N GLY A 10 -5.67 -3.62 17.60
CA GLY A 10 -5.87 -4.99 18.04
C GLY A 10 -6.47 -5.92 16.99
N VAL A 11 -6.45 -5.53 15.71
CA VAL A 11 -7.03 -6.29 14.60
C VAL A 11 -5.95 -7.11 13.91
N ARG A 12 -6.25 -8.39 13.65
CA ARG A 12 -5.42 -9.30 12.86
C ARG A 12 -6.28 -10.03 11.84
N LEU A 13 -5.78 -10.15 10.61
CA LEU A 13 -6.45 -10.89 9.55
C LEU A 13 -5.99 -12.34 9.56
N SER A 14 -6.94 -13.27 9.49
CA SER A 14 -6.66 -14.70 9.34
C SER A 14 -6.32 -15.02 7.88
N PRO A 15 -5.34 -15.91 7.62
CA PRO A 15 -5.04 -16.33 6.26
C PRO A 15 -6.23 -17.06 5.61
N GLY A 16 -6.44 -16.85 4.31
CA GLY A 16 -7.52 -17.47 3.54
C GLY A 16 -8.92 -16.91 3.82
N VAL A 17 -9.02 -15.84 4.62
CA VAL A 17 -10.29 -15.18 4.94
C VAL A 17 -10.39 -13.86 4.20
N ARG A 18 -11.49 -13.70 3.46
CA ARG A 18 -11.85 -12.44 2.78
C ARG A 18 -12.55 -11.50 3.75
N TYR A 19 -12.00 -10.31 3.90
CA TYR A 19 -12.54 -9.22 4.70
C TYR A 19 -13.00 -8.09 3.79
N GLN A 20 -14.04 -7.37 4.19
CA GLN A 20 -14.47 -6.15 3.52
C GLN A 20 -13.99 -4.94 4.31
N TRP A 21 -13.49 -3.94 3.61
CA TRP A 21 -13.13 -2.65 4.19
C TRP A 21 -13.95 -1.55 3.51
N PHE A 22 -14.21 -0.49 4.27
CA PHE A 22 -14.92 0.69 3.80
C PHE A 22 -14.24 1.95 4.34
N VAL A 23 -14.18 2.99 3.52
CA VAL A 23 -13.75 4.34 3.90
C VAL A 23 -14.88 5.29 3.52
N ALA A 24 -15.29 6.15 4.45
CA ALA A 24 -16.32 7.16 4.22
C ALA A 24 -15.70 8.55 4.29
N LEU A 25 -15.86 9.34 3.22
CA LEU A 25 -15.61 10.77 3.27
C LEU A 25 -16.86 11.48 3.79
N VAL A 26 -16.76 12.02 4.99
CA VAL A 26 -17.84 12.75 5.66
C VAL A 26 -17.92 14.17 5.11
N VAL A 27 -18.90 14.43 4.25
CA VAL A 27 -19.10 15.76 3.66
C VAL A 27 -19.92 16.66 4.57
N ASP A 28 -20.91 16.08 5.25
CA ASP A 28 -21.87 16.78 6.11
C ASP A 28 -22.13 15.89 7.34
N PRO A 29 -21.54 16.22 8.51
CA PRO A 29 -21.68 15.41 9.73
C PRO A 29 -23.12 15.20 10.17
N ASP A 30 -24.01 16.17 9.90
CA ASP A 30 -25.43 16.12 10.26
C ASP A 30 -26.25 15.32 9.22
N ARG A 31 -25.68 15.02 8.04
CA ARG A 31 -26.34 14.29 6.95
C ARG A 31 -25.44 13.20 6.38
N ARG A 32 -25.14 12.20 7.20
CA ARG A 32 -24.33 11.01 6.87
C ARG A 32 -24.76 10.27 5.60
N SER A 33 -26.00 10.42 5.15
CA SER A 33 -26.49 9.84 3.87
C SER A 33 -25.82 10.43 2.63
N LYS A 34 -25.09 11.54 2.77
CA LYS A 34 -24.32 12.19 1.69
C LYS A 34 -22.86 11.73 1.65
N ASP A 35 -22.46 10.84 2.55
CA ASP A 35 -21.09 10.34 2.58
C ASP A 35 -20.71 9.67 1.25
N ILE A 36 -19.48 9.93 0.82
CA ILE A 36 -18.89 9.20 -0.29
C ILE A 36 -18.23 7.96 0.30
N LEU A 37 -18.82 6.79 0.02
CA LEU A 37 -18.35 5.49 0.47
C LEU A 37 -17.47 4.84 -0.60
N MET A 38 -16.27 4.45 -0.20
CA MET A 38 -15.36 3.60 -0.96
C MET A 38 -15.19 2.29 -0.21
N GLY A 39 -15.03 1.18 -0.91
CA GLY A 39 -14.82 -0.10 -0.26
C GLY A 39 -14.19 -1.14 -1.18
N GLY A 40 -13.73 -2.22 -0.57
CA GLY A 40 -13.06 -3.30 -1.27
C GLY A 40 -12.99 -4.57 -0.44
N THR A 41 -12.38 -5.60 -1.02
CA THR A 41 -12.07 -6.85 -0.32
C THR A 41 -10.57 -6.95 -0.12
N ILE A 42 -10.17 -7.45 1.05
CA ILE A 42 -8.78 -7.80 1.36
C ILE A 42 -8.73 -9.22 1.89
N GLU A 43 -7.70 -9.95 1.50
CA GLU A 43 -7.44 -11.30 1.99
C GLU A 43 -5.97 -11.37 2.38
N ARG A 44 -5.70 -11.91 3.57
CA ARG A 44 -4.34 -12.28 3.93
C ARG A 44 -4.06 -13.65 3.31
N ILE A 45 -3.01 -13.74 2.51
CA ILE A 45 -2.53 -15.03 1.99
C ILE A 45 -1.32 -15.50 2.78
N GLU A 46 -1.06 -16.80 2.75
CA GLU A 46 0.25 -17.32 3.12
C GLU A 46 1.20 -17.11 1.95
N LEU A 47 2.37 -16.52 2.22
CA LEU A 47 3.36 -16.30 1.18
C LEU A 47 3.92 -17.67 0.72
N PRO A 48 4.03 -17.92 -0.59
CA PRO A 48 4.69 -19.12 -1.09
C PRO A 48 6.11 -19.25 -0.52
N GLU A 49 6.54 -20.47 -0.17
CA GLU A 49 7.87 -20.73 0.41
C GLU A 49 9.01 -20.22 -0.49
N SER A 50 8.83 -20.31 -1.81
CA SER A 50 9.77 -19.77 -2.80
C SER A 50 9.92 -18.25 -2.69
N LEU A 51 8.83 -17.52 -2.46
CA LEU A 51 8.86 -16.08 -2.27
C LEU A 51 9.49 -15.72 -0.93
N GLN A 52 9.17 -16.44 0.14
CA GLN A 52 9.77 -16.24 1.46
C GLN A 52 11.30 -16.40 1.41
N THR A 53 11.78 -17.44 0.71
CA THR A 53 13.22 -17.71 0.54
C THR A 53 13.91 -16.58 -0.23
N LYS A 54 13.29 -16.08 -1.31
CA LYS A 54 13.81 -14.93 -2.06
C LYS A 54 13.89 -13.69 -1.17
N LEU A 55 12.81 -13.37 -0.47
CA LEU A 55 12.74 -12.19 0.41
C LEU A 55 13.80 -12.23 1.52
N ALA A 56 14.10 -13.41 2.07
CA ALA A 56 15.13 -13.57 3.10
C ALA A 56 16.57 -13.34 2.58
N ALA A 57 16.81 -13.55 1.28
CA ALA A 57 18.13 -13.38 0.65
C ALA A 57 18.31 -12.02 -0.06
N THR A 58 17.24 -11.22 -0.13
CA THR A 58 17.17 -10.00 -0.93
C THR A 58 17.37 -8.74 -0.09
N SER A 59 17.92 -7.69 -0.72
CA SER A 59 18.08 -6.39 -0.08
C SER A 59 16.73 -5.70 0.14
N PRO A 60 16.56 -4.87 1.19
CA PRO A 60 15.31 -4.13 1.42
C PRO A 60 14.84 -3.29 0.22
N ALA A 61 15.79 -2.78 -0.58
CA ALA A 61 15.50 -1.98 -1.77
C ALA A 61 14.80 -2.76 -2.90
N GLU A 62 15.00 -4.08 -2.95
CA GLU A 62 14.44 -4.96 -3.99
C GLU A 62 13.13 -5.64 -3.56
N MET A 63 12.81 -5.64 -2.25
CA MET A 63 11.58 -6.24 -1.72
C MET A 63 10.29 -5.74 -2.39
N PRO A 64 10.10 -4.42 -2.67
CA PRO A 64 8.88 -3.96 -3.32
C PRO A 64 8.65 -4.61 -4.69
N HIS A 65 9.72 -4.85 -5.45
CA HIS A 65 9.66 -5.48 -6.75
C HIS A 65 9.25 -6.96 -6.66
N LEU A 66 9.85 -7.70 -5.72
CA LEU A 66 9.49 -9.11 -5.50
C LEU A 66 8.03 -9.30 -5.08
N TYR A 67 7.52 -8.42 -4.20
CA TYR A 67 6.11 -8.45 -3.83
C TYR A 67 5.20 -8.14 -5.02
N ALA A 68 5.54 -7.14 -5.82
CA ALA A 68 4.77 -6.76 -7.00
C ALA A 68 4.75 -7.88 -8.05
N GLU A 69 5.91 -8.50 -8.32
CA GLU A 69 6.03 -9.65 -9.24
C GLU A 69 5.16 -10.82 -8.79
N ALA A 70 5.08 -11.07 -7.48
CA ALA A 70 4.25 -12.12 -6.89
C ALA A 70 2.76 -11.75 -6.77
N GLY A 71 2.34 -10.55 -7.22
CA GLY A 71 0.96 -10.08 -7.10
C GLY A 71 0.54 -9.67 -5.70
N VAL A 72 1.48 -9.56 -4.75
CA VAL A 72 1.24 -9.16 -3.36
C VAL A 72 1.30 -7.63 -3.25
N TRP A 73 0.36 -6.97 -3.92
CA TRP A 73 0.42 -5.51 -4.17
C TRP A 73 0.43 -4.65 -2.90
N TYR A 74 -0.34 -5.00 -1.87
CA TYR A 74 -0.37 -4.24 -0.61
C TYR A 74 0.98 -4.27 0.12
N ASP A 75 1.67 -5.41 0.11
CA ASP A 75 3.01 -5.57 0.67
C ASP A 75 4.05 -4.82 -0.17
N ALA A 76 3.92 -4.81 -1.51
CA ALA A 76 4.76 -4.02 -2.39
C ALA A 76 4.68 -2.52 -2.09
N VAL A 77 3.45 -1.98 -1.99
CA VAL A 77 3.19 -0.56 -1.67
C VAL A 77 3.67 -0.22 -0.25
N THR A 78 3.53 -1.14 0.70
CA THR A 78 4.03 -0.97 2.07
C THR A 78 5.55 -0.90 2.07
N ALA A 79 6.23 -1.85 1.44
CA ALA A 79 7.69 -1.91 1.39
C ALA A 79 8.31 -0.67 0.74
N ILE A 80 7.76 -0.19 -0.39
CA ILE A 80 8.29 1.05 -1.00
C ILE A 80 7.99 2.28 -0.14
N SER A 81 6.88 2.29 0.60
CA SER A 81 6.55 3.39 1.50
C SER A 81 7.49 3.44 2.71
N ASP A 82 7.89 2.29 3.25
CA ASP A 82 8.92 2.20 4.30
C ASP A 82 10.27 2.75 3.82
N LEU A 83 10.66 2.43 2.58
CA LEU A 83 11.87 2.99 1.98
C LEU A 83 11.79 4.52 1.82
N ILE A 84 10.64 5.04 1.35
CA ILE A 84 10.42 6.49 1.21
C ILE A 84 10.46 7.18 2.57
N GLU A 85 9.90 6.57 3.62
CA GLU A 85 9.96 7.12 4.98
C GLU A 85 11.41 7.14 5.51
N ALA A 86 12.22 6.14 5.19
CA ALA A 86 13.64 6.08 5.59
C ALA A 86 14.54 7.03 4.78
N ALA A 87 14.22 7.27 3.51
CA ALA A 87 14.98 8.13 2.60
C ALA A 87 14.05 9.10 1.84
N PRO A 88 13.44 10.08 2.53
CA PRO A 88 12.37 10.93 1.95
C PRO A 88 12.81 11.83 0.81
N HIS A 89 14.13 12.06 0.69
CA HIS A 89 14.75 12.89 -0.33
C HIS A 89 15.24 12.09 -1.56
N ASP A 90 15.09 10.76 -1.57
CA ASP A 90 15.42 9.96 -2.75
C ASP A 90 14.24 10.00 -3.76
N PRO A 91 14.38 10.69 -4.90
CA PRO A 91 13.31 10.80 -5.88
C PRO A 91 13.01 9.47 -6.59
N MET A 92 13.97 8.52 -6.62
CA MET A 92 13.79 7.24 -7.29
C MET A 92 12.74 6.38 -6.59
N LEU A 93 12.66 6.45 -5.26
CA LEU A 93 11.68 5.67 -4.50
C LEU A 93 10.24 6.09 -4.80
N ARG A 94 9.99 7.40 -4.97
CA ARG A 94 8.67 7.91 -5.41
C ARG A 94 8.38 7.54 -6.86
N GLN A 95 9.38 7.54 -7.72
CA GLN A 95 9.22 7.07 -9.10
C GLN A 95 8.83 5.58 -9.15
N GLN A 96 9.44 4.75 -8.31
CA GLN A 96 9.08 3.34 -8.16
C GLN A 96 7.66 3.16 -7.63
N ARG A 97 7.25 3.90 -6.58
CA ARG A 97 5.87 3.83 -6.07
C ARG A 97 4.86 4.31 -7.12
N ALA A 98 5.17 5.34 -7.89
CA ALA A 98 4.35 5.80 -9.00
C ALA A 98 4.18 4.72 -10.08
N ALA A 99 5.24 3.99 -10.43
CA ALA A 99 5.14 2.87 -11.36
C ALA A 99 4.22 1.74 -10.84
N LEU A 100 4.28 1.41 -9.55
CA LEU A 100 3.35 0.45 -8.92
C LEU A 100 1.89 0.91 -8.98
N LEU A 101 1.64 2.21 -8.88
CA LEU A 101 0.30 2.80 -8.98
C LEU A 101 -0.22 2.75 -10.43
N GLU A 102 0.64 3.00 -11.42
CA GLU A 102 0.27 2.89 -12.83
C GLU A 102 -0.10 1.47 -13.23
N GLN A 103 0.60 0.47 -12.71
CA GLN A 103 0.31 -0.95 -12.97
C GLN A 103 -1.12 -1.37 -12.58
N VAL A 104 -1.72 -0.70 -11.59
CA VAL A 104 -3.08 -0.96 -11.12
C VAL A 104 -4.10 0.05 -11.63
N GLY A 105 -3.74 0.85 -12.63
CA GLY A 105 -4.65 1.80 -13.28
C GLY A 105 -4.95 3.05 -12.45
N LEU A 106 -3.97 3.54 -11.68
CA LEU A 106 -4.07 4.77 -10.89
C LEU A 106 -3.11 5.89 -11.39
N PRO A 107 -3.15 6.29 -12.67
CA PRO A 107 -2.16 7.20 -13.25
C PRO A 107 -2.21 8.62 -12.64
N GLU A 108 -3.39 9.15 -12.28
CA GLU A 108 -3.51 10.47 -11.66
C GLU A 108 -2.88 10.48 -10.26
N ILE A 109 -3.01 9.38 -9.53
CA ILE A 109 -2.39 9.21 -8.21
C ILE A 109 -0.88 9.04 -8.35
N ALA A 110 -0.42 8.33 -9.38
CA ALA A 110 1.00 8.19 -9.69
C ALA A 110 1.65 9.54 -10.02
N GLU A 111 0.99 10.38 -10.81
CA GLU A 111 1.43 11.75 -11.10
C GLU A 111 1.50 12.60 -9.82
N TYR A 112 0.46 12.57 -9.00
CA TYR A 112 0.46 13.26 -7.71
C TYR A 112 1.63 12.81 -6.82
N ASP A 113 1.91 11.51 -6.74
CA ASP A 113 2.98 10.97 -5.89
C ASP A 113 4.39 11.41 -6.34
N ARG A 114 4.62 11.53 -7.67
CA ARG A 114 5.87 12.04 -8.25
C ARG A 114 6.14 13.49 -7.87
N HIS A 115 5.10 14.31 -7.82
CA HIS A 115 5.22 15.73 -7.53
C HIS A 115 5.24 16.06 -6.04
N HIS A 116 5.00 15.08 -5.17
CA HIS A 116 5.03 15.28 -3.74
C HIS A 116 6.44 15.62 -3.24
N ARG A 117 6.60 16.83 -2.69
CA ARG A 117 7.83 17.26 -2.02
C ARG A 117 7.80 16.85 -0.54
N PRO A 118 8.89 16.30 0.01
CA PRO A 118 8.98 16.07 1.45
C PRO A 118 8.83 17.40 2.21
N ALA A 119 8.26 17.35 3.42
CA ALA A 119 8.23 18.50 4.31
C ALA A 119 9.66 18.84 4.76
N GLU A 120 9.97 20.14 4.85
CA GLU A 120 11.27 20.68 5.30
C GLU A 120 11.63 20.30 6.74
#